data_AF-A0A8T5TBF0-F1
#
_entry.id   AF-A0A8T5TBF0-F1
#
_cell.length_a   1.000
_cell.length_b   1.000
_cell.length_c   1.000
_cell.angle_alpha   90.00
_cell.angle_beta   90.00
_cell.angle_gamma   90.00
#
_symmetry.space_group_name_H-M   'P 1'
#
loop_
_entity.id
_entity.type
_entity.pdbx_description
1 polymer ?
#
loop_
_entity_poly.entity_id
_entity_poly.type
_entity_poly.pdbx_seq_one_letter_code
_entity_poly.pdbx_strand_id
1 'polypeptide(L)'
;ERGYTSEALESVSYKLIRNVKGKVLPQLRVPSHFGNMYNASIWAQILYILEEYGRVNDIIYFGSYGSGATCISGLLKVQKNFKSVVNQKPSIEDFIHNKERKSVKEYESLKYGTNSQITVLGEIVEHEDNNNRGFTLHFCDKGCMIPNITGLNHCPKGHSGFHKKFFPLFAVLKSKPQNNPDENNLSFLSNGLVRIAGDVKEGASLEYEIRRVENKQETNINAIGLLNWSPIYIPIQNVY
;
A
#
# COMPACT_ATOMS: atom_id res chain seq x y z
N GLU A 1 -15.02 52.97 12.77
CA GLU A 1 -14.68 51.55 12.54
C GLU A 1 -14.16 51.40 11.11
N ARG A 2 -12.99 50.79 10.91
CA ARG A 2 -12.44 50.52 9.57
C ARG A 2 -13.12 49.28 8.98
N GLY A 3 -14.32 49.45 8.42
CA GLY A 3 -15.07 48.38 7.76
C GLY A 3 -14.59 48.20 6.32
N TYR A 4 -14.19 46.98 5.97
CA TYR A 4 -13.97 46.59 4.58
C TYR A 4 -15.30 46.68 3.81
N THR A 5 -15.28 47.24 2.59
CA THR A 5 -16.47 47.29 1.72
C THR A 5 -16.89 45.88 1.29
N SER A 6 -18.19 45.68 1.01
CA SER A 6 -18.75 44.37 0.62
C SER A 6 -18.00 43.73 -0.56
N GLU A 7 -17.60 44.54 -1.55
CA GLU A 7 -16.82 44.09 -2.71
C GLU A 7 -15.39 43.63 -2.35
N ALA A 8 -14.76 44.28 -1.36
CA ALA A 8 -13.46 43.87 -0.86
C ALA A 8 -13.53 42.54 -0.10
N LEU A 9 -14.58 42.34 0.70
CA LEU A 9 -14.87 41.08 1.39
C LEU A 9 -15.16 39.94 0.40
N GLU A 10 -15.91 40.24 -0.66
CA GLU A 10 -16.25 39.27 -1.71
C GLU A 10 -15.00 38.86 -2.52
N SER A 11 -14.15 39.82 -2.89
CA SER A 11 -12.86 39.56 -3.56
C SER A 11 -11.92 38.74 -2.69
N VAL A 12 -11.86 39.02 -1.38
CA VAL A 12 -11.09 38.23 -0.41
C VAL A 12 -11.67 36.81 -0.33
N SER A 13 -12.99 36.66 -0.23
CA SER A 13 -13.67 35.36 -0.20
C SER A 13 -13.39 34.53 -1.46
N TYR A 14 -13.51 35.12 -2.65
CA TYR A 14 -13.18 34.43 -3.91
C TYR A 14 -11.72 34.02 -3.99
N LYS A 15 -10.78 34.87 -3.55
CA LYS A 15 -9.36 34.50 -3.48
C LYS A 15 -9.11 33.37 -2.48
N LEU A 16 -9.79 33.39 -1.34
CA LEU A 16 -9.66 32.37 -0.29
C LEU A 16 -10.24 31.04 -0.76
N ILE A 17 -11.45 31.04 -1.32
CA ILE A 17 -12.09 29.88 -1.93
C ILE A 17 -11.24 29.33 -3.08
N ARG A 18 -10.69 30.18 -3.95
CA ARG A 18 -9.82 29.74 -5.05
C ARG A 18 -8.50 29.17 -4.54
N ASN A 19 -7.89 29.77 -3.52
CA ASN A 19 -6.68 29.23 -2.90
C ASN A 19 -6.95 27.90 -2.19
N VAL A 20 -8.07 27.77 -1.47
CA VAL A 20 -8.46 26.52 -0.81
C VAL A 20 -8.78 25.45 -1.85
N LYS A 21 -9.60 25.76 -2.86
CA LYS A 21 -9.94 24.82 -3.94
C LYS A 21 -8.74 24.41 -4.79
N GLY A 22 -7.80 25.33 -5.06
CA GLY A 22 -6.66 25.08 -5.93
C GLY A 22 -5.40 24.55 -5.23
N LYS A 23 -5.23 24.79 -3.91
CA LYS A 23 -4.02 24.42 -3.15
C LYS A 23 -4.28 23.51 -1.96
N VAL A 24 -5.53 23.37 -1.49
CA VAL A 24 -5.87 22.61 -0.28
C VAL A 24 -6.73 21.39 -0.57
N LEU A 25 -7.74 21.54 -1.43
CA LEU A 25 -8.62 20.42 -1.76
C LEU A 25 -7.94 19.28 -2.53
N PRO A 26 -6.98 19.52 -3.45
CA PRO A 26 -6.33 18.43 -4.18
C PRO A 26 -5.67 17.39 -3.26
N GLN A 27 -4.92 17.83 -2.25
CA GLN A 27 -4.29 16.90 -1.32
C GLN A 27 -5.29 16.20 -0.39
N LEU A 28 -6.46 16.81 -0.11
CA LEU A 28 -7.45 16.21 0.78
C LEU A 28 -8.25 15.08 0.13
N ARG A 29 -8.22 14.96 -1.19
CA ARG A 29 -8.93 13.90 -1.93
C ARG A 29 -8.47 12.51 -1.53
N VAL A 30 -7.16 12.31 -1.36
CA VAL A 30 -6.62 11.02 -0.94
C VAL A 30 -7.10 10.63 0.48
N PRO A 31 -6.86 11.41 1.55
CA PRO A 31 -7.32 11.04 2.88
C PRO A 31 -8.85 10.98 3.00
N SER A 32 -9.62 11.72 2.20
CA SER A 32 -11.09 11.58 2.23
C SER A 32 -11.59 10.24 1.70
N HIS A 33 -10.83 9.61 0.79
CA HIS A 33 -11.19 8.30 0.23
C HIS A 33 -10.54 7.13 0.97
N PHE A 34 -9.33 7.28 1.49
CA PHE A 34 -8.54 6.18 2.08
C PHE A 34 -8.41 6.26 3.61
N GLY A 35 -8.77 7.39 4.23
CA GLY A 35 -8.51 7.62 5.64
C GLY A 35 -7.03 7.81 5.94
N ASN A 36 -6.63 7.49 7.17
CA ASN A 36 -5.24 7.61 7.61
C ASN A 36 -4.40 6.42 7.15
N MET A 37 -3.38 6.68 6.33
CA MET A 37 -2.42 5.68 5.82
C MET A 37 -1.04 5.77 6.52
N TYR A 38 -0.98 6.35 7.72
CA TYR A 38 0.26 6.53 8.48
C TYR A 38 1.37 7.17 7.64
N ASN A 39 2.55 6.53 7.57
CA ASN A 39 3.73 7.03 6.85
C ASN A 39 3.52 7.16 5.33
N ALA A 40 2.62 6.38 4.73
CA ALA A 40 2.31 6.44 3.31
C ALA A 40 1.42 7.64 2.95
N SER A 41 0.73 8.23 3.93
CA SER A 41 -0.28 9.27 3.70
C SER A 41 0.25 10.48 2.94
N ILE A 42 1.42 11.00 3.31
CA ILE A 42 2.01 12.17 2.65
C ILE A 42 2.43 11.87 1.21
N TRP A 43 2.97 10.69 0.97
CA TRP A 43 3.47 10.29 -0.35
C TRP A 43 2.32 10.04 -1.33
N ALA A 44 1.24 9.40 -0.86
CA ALA A 44 0.04 9.21 -1.69
C ALA A 44 -0.60 10.55 -2.10
N GLN A 45 -0.62 11.54 -1.19
CA GLN A 45 -1.10 12.89 -1.51
C GLN A 45 -0.21 13.60 -2.53
N ILE A 46 1.12 13.49 -2.39
CA ILE A 46 2.08 14.07 -3.35
C ILE A 46 1.94 13.40 -4.72
N LEU A 47 1.85 12.07 -4.78
CA LEU A 47 1.63 11.32 -6.01
C LEU A 47 0.35 11.77 -6.71
N TYR A 48 -0.76 11.86 -5.97
CA TYR A 48 -2.02 12.35 -6.50
C TYR A 48 -1.91 13.77 -7.10
N ILE A 49 -1.22 14.67 -6.39
CA ILE A 49 -0.98 16.03 -6.91
C ILE A 49 -0.18 15.98 -8.22
N LEU A 50 0.85 15.13 -8.32
CA LEU A 50 1.67 15.01 -9.51
C LEU A 50 0.91 14.38 -10.69
N GLU A 51 0.09 13.37 -10.43
CA GLU A 51 -0.77 12.71 -11.41
C GLU A 51 -1.72 13.73 -12.06
N GLU A 52 -2.48 14.46 -11.24
CA GLU A 52 -3.62 15.27 -11.70
C GLU A 52 -3.28 16.74 -12.00
N TYR A 53 -2.38 17.35 -11.22
CA TYR A 53 -2.21 18.81 -11.21
C TYR A 53 -0.78 19.28 -11.47
N GLY A 54 0.21 18.42 -11.25
CA GLY A 54 1.63 18.78 -11.29
C GLY A 54 2.08 19.29 -12.65
N ARG A 55 2.98 20.28 -12.63
CA ARG A 55 3.67 20.83 -13.81
C ARG A 55 5.17 20.87 -13.58
N VAL A 56 5.94 20.87 -14.67
CA VAL A 56 7.40 20.98 -14.61
C VAL A 56 7.79 22.29 -13.90
N ASN A 57 8.77 22.20 -12.99
CA ASN A 57 9.24 23.28 -12.12
C ASN A 57 8.29 23.72 -11.00
N ASP A 58 7.13 23.08 -10.82
CA ASP A 58 6.33 23.31 -9.61
C ASP A 58 7.15 22.96 -8.36
N ILE A 59 6.91 23.71 -7.29
CA ILE A 59 7.51 23.49 -5.97
C ILE A 59 6.41 23.03 -5.02
N ILE A 60 6.56 21.81 -4.49
CA ILE A 60 5.65 21.22 -3.51
C ILE A 60 6.31 21.33 -2.14
N TYR A 61 5.68 22.07 -1.23
CA TYR A 61 6.04 22.05 0.18
C TYR A 61 5.35 20.88 0.86
N PHE A 62 6.10 20.12 1.67
CA PHE A 62 5.57 19.00 2.42
C PHE A 62 5.99 19.06 3.89
N GLY A 63 5.17 18.47 4.76
CA GLY A 63 5.47 18.26 6.17
C GLY A 63 5.02 16.87 6.59
N SER A 64 5.94 16.06 7.10
CA SER A 64 5.71 14.72 7.61
C SER A 64 5.83 14.72 9.13
N TYR A 65 4.96 13.96 9.77
CA TYR A 65 4.85 13.86 11.22
C TYR A 65 4.65 12.41 11.66
N GLY A 66 5.38 12.01 12.70
CA GLY A 66 5.15 10.79 13.45
C GLY A 66 5.07 11.10 14.95
N SER A 67 4.07 10.52 15.63
CA SER A 67 3.89 10.67 17.09
C SER A 67 5.11 10.16 17.86
N GLY A 68 5.60 10.95 18.84
CA GLY A 68 6.76 10.58 19.67
C GLY A 68 7.81 11.66 20.01
N ALA A 69 8.05 12.78 19.31
CA ALA A 69 7.50 13.36 18.09
C ALA A 69 8.64 13.68 17.12
N THR A 70 8.58 13.14 15.91
CA THR A 70 9.55 13.43 14.84
C THR A 70 8.82 14.08 13.69
N CYS A 71 9.30 15.24 13.27
CA CYS A 71 8.78 15.95 12.12
C CYS A 71 9.90 16.29 11.14
N ILE A 72 9.56 16.28 9.86
CA ILE A 72 10.42 16.77 8.79
C ILE A 72 9.56 17.56 7.81
N SER A 73 10.06 18.70 7.36
CA SER A 73 9.46 19.44 6.25
C SER A 73 10.50 19.70 5.18
N GLY A 74 10.03 19.93 3.96
CA GLY A 74 10.91 20.13 2.82
C GLY A 74 10.19 20.68 1.60
N LEU A 75 10.99 20.98 0.59
CA LEU A 75 10.52 21.42 -0.72
C LEU A 75 10.93 20.39 -1.76
N LEU A 76 10.00 19.99 -2.60
CA LEU A 76 10.24 19.11 -3.75
C LEU A 76 10.05 19.93 -5.03
N LYS A 77 10.98 19.84 -5.96
CA LYS A 77 10.87 20.44 -7.29
C LYS A 77 10.51 19.39 -8.33
N VAL A 78 9.42 19.62 -9.05
CA VAL A 78 8.95 18.72 -10.12
C VAL A 78 9.89 18.79 -11.32
N GLN A 79 10.47 17.65 -11.67
CA GLN A 79 11.44 17.53 -12.76
C GLN A 79 10.78 17.38 -14.13
N LYS A 80 11.49 17.74 -15.22
CA LYS A 80 10.94 17.74 -16.59
C LYS A 80 10.30 16.40 -17.00
N ASN A 81 10.86 15.28 -16.57
CA ASN A 81 10.44 13.95 -16.99
C ASN A 81 9.44 13.28 -16.02
N PHE A 82 8.88 14.00 -15.04
CA PHE A 82 8.02 13.37 -14.03
C PHE A 82 6.79 12.67 -14.62
N LYS A 83 6.24 13.17 -15.73
CA LYS A 83 5.10 12.54 -16.44
C LYS A 83 5.40 11.14 -16.96
N SER A 84 6.66 10.81 -17.29
CA SER A 84 6.99 9.43 -17.68
C SER A 84 6.90 8.45 -16.51
N VAL A 85 6.89 8.95 -15.26
CA VAL A 85 6.72 8.15 -14.04
C VAL A 85 5.23 8.10 -13.67
N VAL A 86 4.58 9.25 -13.52
CA VAL A 86 3.19 9.32 -12.99
C VAL A 86 2.11 8.92 -14.01
N ASN A 87 2.44 8.83 -15.30
CA ASN A 87 1.51 8.29 -16.29
C ASN A 87 1.53 6.75 -16.34
N GLN A 88 2.45 6.10 -15.63
CA GLN A 88 2.46 4.64 -15.51
C GLN A 88 1.32 4.23 -14.58
N LYS A 89 0.55 3.21 -14.99
CA LYS A 89 -0.55 2.68 -14.20
C LYS A 89 -0.06 1.66 -13.16
N PRO A 90 -0.79 1.44 -12.06
CA PRO A 90 -2.03 2.12 -11.64
C PRO A 90 -1.79 3.53 -11.06
N SER A 91 -2.76 4.42 -11.20
CA SER A 91 -2.81 5.75 -10.57
C SER A 91 -3.72 5.74 -9.33
N ILE A 92 -3.63 6.77 -8.47
CA ILE A 92 -4.46 6.87 -7.26
C ILE A 92 -5.96 6.85 -7.59
N GLU A 93 -6.38 7.46 -8.71
CA GLU A 93 -7.78 7.43 -9.16
C GLU A 93 -8.26 6.02 -9.52
N ASP A 94 -7.39 5.13 -10.03
CA ASP A 94 -7.80 3.74 -10.31
C ASP A 94 -8.20 3.05 -9.00
N PHE A 95 -7.43 3.26 -7.93
CA PHE A 95 -7.77 2.75 -6.60
C PHE A 95 -9.00 3.42 -5.98
N ILE A 96 -9.32 4.67 -6.32
CA ILE A 96 -10.54 5.33 -5.83
C ILE A 96 -11.77 4.72 -6.49
N HIS A 97 -11.73 4.51 -7.81
CA HIS A 97 -12.87 4.03 -8.57
C HIS A 97 -13.16 2.53 -8.38
N ASN A 98 -12.14 1.73 -8.04
CA ASN A 98 -12.29 0.29 -7.82
C ASN A 98 -12.82 -0.09 -6.42
N LYS A 99 -13.15 0.87 -5.56
CA LYS A 99 -13.62 0.57 -4.21
C LYS A 99 -15.01 -0.01 -4.18
N GLU A 100 -15.16 -1.11 -3.45
CA GLU A 100 -16.46 -1.67 -3.12
C GLU A 100 -16.99 -1.07 -1.80
N ARG A 101 -18.25 -0.65 -1.79
CA ARG A 101 -18.90 -0.19 -0.56
C ARG A 101 -19.29 -1.40 0.30
N LYS A 102 -18.78 -1.46 1.52
CA LYS A 102 -19.20 -2.40 2.56
C LYS A 102 -20.08 -1.71 3.60
N SER A 103 -21.02 -2.45 4.17
CA SER A 103 -21.77 -2.02 5.35
C SER A 103 -20.88 -1.98 6.59
N VAL A 104 -21.30 -1.24 7.63
CA VAL A 104 -20.60 -1.21 8.92
C VAL A 104 -20.47 -2.61 9.53
N LYS A 105 -21.52 -3.44 9.39
CA LYS A 105 -21.52 -4.82 9.89
C LYS A 105 -20.46 -5.69 9.22
N GLU A 106 -20.32 -5.57 7.89
CA GLU A 106 -19.27 -6.27 7.14
C GLU A 106 -17.89 -5.78 7.55
N TYR A 107 -17.69 -4.46 7.67
CA TYR A 107 -16.44 -3.87 8.13
C TYR A 107 -16.02 -4.41 9.51
N GLU A 108 -16.90 -4.40 10.51
CA GLU A 108 -16.57 -4.92 11.84
C GLU A 108 -16.30 -6.44 11.79
N SER A 109 -17.03 -7.20 10.97
CA SER A 109 -16.79 -8.64 10.79
C SER A 109 -15.42 -8.93 10.16
N LEU A 110 -14.98 -8.10 9.21
CA LEU A 110 -13.64 -8.18 8.62
C LEU A 110 -12.56 -7.78 9.63
N LYS A 111 -12.77 -6.67 10.34
CA LYS A 111 -11.84 -6.14 11.34
C LYS A 111 -11.59 -7.11 12.49
N TYR A 112 -12.62 -7.79 13.00
CA TYR A 112 -12.47 -8.80 14.05
C TYR A 112 -12.07 -10.19 13.53
N GLY A 113 -12.00 -10.36 12.20
CA GLY A 113 -11.64 -11.63 11.57
C GLY A 113 -12.70 -12.72 11.71
N THR A 114 -13.94 -12.37 12.04
CA THR A 114 -15.07 -13.31 12.10
C THR A 114 -15.47 -13.82 10.71
N ASN A 115 -15.05 -13.12 9.67
CA ASN A 115 -15.20 -13.50 8.27
C ASN A 115 -13.82 -13.60 7.60
N SER A 116 -12.94 -14.46 8.15
CA SER A 116 -11.62 -14.69 7.59
C SER A 116 -11.79 -15.26 6.17
N GLN A 117 -11.32 -14.52 5.17
CA GLN A 117 -11.21 -15.04 3.81
C GLN A 117 -10.40 -16.33 3.85
N ILE A 118 -10.91 -17.38 3.21
CA ILE A 118 -10.18 -18.63 3.04
C ILE A 118 -8.87 -18.27 2.32
N THR A 119 -7.73 -18.53 2.97
CA THR A 119 -6.43 -18.42 2.32
C THR A 119 -6.02 -19.78 1.80
N VAL A 120 -5.66 -19.85 0.52
CA VAL A 120 -5.05 -21.03 -0.11
C VAL A 120 -3.59 -20.76 -0.47
N LEU A 121 -2.83 -21.81 -0.73
CA LEU A 121 -1.46 -21.74 -1.24
C LEU A 121 -1.44 -22.10 -2.73
N GLY A 122 -0.57 -21.43 -3.49
CA GLY A 122 -0.35 -21.75 -4.89
C GLY A 122 0.95 -21.20 -5.44
N GLU A 123 1.36 -21.71 -6.59
CA GLU A 123 2.43 -21.18 -7.41
C GLU A 123 1.88 -20.08 -8.32
N ILE A 124 2.64 -19.02 -8.48
CA ILE A 124 2.29 -17.92 -9.37
C ILE A 124 3.36 -17.72 -10.43
N VAL A 125 2.95 -17.16 -11.55
CA VAL A 125 3.83 -16.60 -12.58
C VAL A 125 3.45 -15.15 -12.82
N GLU A 126 4.41 -14.35 -13.26
CA GLU A 126 4.16 -12.97 -13.62
C GLU A 126 3.10 -12.87 -14.74
N HIS A 127 2.16 -11.94 -14.59
CA HIS A 127 1.17 -11.65 -15.64
C HIS A 127 1.85 -10.98 -16.84
N GLU A 128 1.42 -11.26 -18.06
CA GLU A 128 2.03 -10.72 -19.28
C GLU A 128 2.10 -9.18 -19.29
N ASP A 129 1.03 -8.53 -18.84
CA ASP A 129 0.96 -7.07 -18.71
C ASP A 129 1.70 -6.48 -17.49
N ASN A 130 2.31 -7.29 -16.62
CA ASN A 130 2.93 -6.79 -15.40
C ASN A 130 4.16 -5.91 -15.66
N ASN A 131 4.87 -6.12 -16.77
CA ASN A 131 6.03 -5.31 -17.17
C ASN A 131 7.12 -5.19 -16.08
N ASN A 132 7.45 -6.29 -15.38
CA ASN A 132 8.42 -6.33 -14.28
C ASN A 132 8.11 -5.40 -13.09
N ARG A 133 6.86 -4.95 -12.93
CA ARG A 133 6.44 -4.19 -11.73
C ARG A 133 6.31 -5.14 -10.54
N GLY A 134 6.81 -4.76 -9.38
CA GLY A 134 6.70 -5.63 -8.21
C GLY A 134 7.68 -5.29 -7.10
N PHE A 135 7.78 -6.21 -6.15
CA PHE A 135 8.58 -6.03 -4.95
C PHE A 135 9.59 -7.15 -4.80
N THR A 136 10.84 -6.78 -4.53
CA THR A 136 11.86 -7.76 -4.12
C THR A 136 11.93 -7.78 -2.61
N LEU A 137 11.61 -8.93 -2.02
CA LEU A 137 11.65 -9.15 -0.58
C LEU A 137 12.72 -10.19 -0.23
N HIS A 138 13.22 -10.10 1.00
CA HIS A 138 14.18 -11.06 1.56
C HIS A 138 13.53 -11.78 2.74
N PHE A 139 13.78 -13.08 2.88
CA PHE A 139 13.21 -13.88 3.97
C PHE A 139 14.18 -14.92 4.51
N CYS A 140 13.94 -15.35 5.75
CA CYS A 140 14.60 -16.52 6.32
C CYS A 140 13.89 -17.83 5.92
N ASP A 141 14.43 -18.99 6.32
CA ASP A 141 13.84 -20.31 6.05
C ASP A 141 12.43 -20.50 6.63
N LYS A 142 12.07 -19.68 7.63
CA LYS A 142 10.75 -19.66 8.26
C LYS A 142 9.80 -18.60 7.67
N GLY A 143 10.23 -17.90 6.61
CA GLY A 143 9.42 -16.88 5.93
C GLY A 143 9.32 -15.54 6.67
N CYS A 144 10.13 -15.30 7.71
CA CYS A 144 10.21 -13.98 8.33
C CYS A 144 10.88 -13.01 7.35
N MET A 145 10.27 -11.85 7.11
CA MET A 145 10.89 -10.81 6.29
C MET A 145 12.19 -10.30 6.92
N ILE A 146 13.21 -10.13 6.10
CA ILE A 146 14.52 -9.59 6.47
C ILE A 146 14.69 -8.24 5.76
N PRO A 147 15.00 -7.15 6.48
CA PRO A 147 15.32 -5.87 5.88
C PRO A 147 16.55 -5.93 4.97
N ASN A 148 16.53 -5.21 3.85
CA ASN A 148 17.72 -5.03 3.00
C ASN A 148 18.60 -3.85 3.48
N ILE A 149 18.73 -3.68 4.79
CA ILE A 149 19.50 -2.59 5.40
C ILE A 149 20.71 -3.21 6.08
N THR A 150 21.91 -2.78 5.69
CA THR A 150 23.17 -3.25 6.29
C THR A 150 23.14 -3.09 7.81
N GLY A 151 23.47 -4.15 8.54
CA GLY A 151 23.43 -4.17 10.02
C GLY A 151 22.07 -4.59 10.60
N LEU A 152 21.00 -4.55 9.80
CA LEU A 152 19.65 -5.04 10.16
C LEU A 152 19.20 -6.20 9.26
N ASN A 153 20.09 -6.71 8.41
CA ASN A 153 19.86 -7.74 7.40
C ASN A 153 19.94 -9.17 7.96
N HIS A 154 19.33 -9.38 9.13
CA HIS A 154 19.23 -10.69 9.77
C HIS A 154 17.80 -10.93 10.26
N CYS A 155 17.44 -12.20 10.48
CA CYS A 155 16.12 -12.52 11.00
C CYS A 155 15.98 -12.01 12.44
N PRO A 156 14.95 -11.22 12.78
CA PRO A 156 14.74 -10.73 14.15
C PRO A 156 14.46 -11.85 15.15
N LYS A 157 14.03 -13.02 14.66
CA LYS A 157 13.81 -14.24 15.47
C LYS A 157 15.02 -15.18 15.50
N GLY A 158 16.16 -14.79 14.91
CA GLY A 158 17.37 -15.62 14.89
C GLY A 158 17.34 -16.84 13.96
N HIS A 159 16.36 -16.93 13.06
CA HIS A 159 16.27 -18.03 12.09
C HIS A 159 17.37 -17.95 11.02
N SER A 160 17.79 -19.10 10.53
CA SER A 160 18.70 -19.25 9.38
C SER A 160 18.04 -18.92 8.05
N GLY A 161 18.86 -18.79 7.01
CA GLY A 161 18.42 -18.59 5.63
C GLY A 161 18.34 -17.11 5.22
N PHE A 162 18.59 -16.87 3.94
CA PHE A 162 18.46 -15.56 3.32
C PHE A 162 18.06 -15.73 1.85
N HIS A 163 16.74 -15.77 1.63
CA HIS A 163 16.13 -15.99 0.33
C HIS A 163 15.69 -14.66 -0.25
N LYS A 164 16.16 -14.32 -1.46
CA LYS A 164 15.71 -13.16 -2.22
C LYS A 164 14.65 -13.61 -3.22
N LYS A 165 13.47 -13.01 -3.20
CA LYS A 165 12.37 -13.35 -4.12
C LYS A 165 11.71 -12.10 -4.66
N PHE A 166 11.44 -12.11 -5.96
CA PHE A 166 10.62 -11.08 -6.62
C PHE A 166 9.15 -11.51 -6.60
N PHE A 167 8.28 -10.60 -6.20
CA PHE A 167 6.84 -10.75 -6.22
C PHE A 167 6.28 -9.77 -7.25
N PRO A 168 5.77 -10.26 -8.39
CA PRO A 168 5.18 -9.39 -9.40
C PRO A 168 3.92 -8.74 -8.85
N LEU A 169 3.66 -7.49 -9.23
CA LEU A 169 2.48 -6.74 -8.84
C LEU A 169 1.21 -7.43 -9.37
N PHE A 170 1.26 -7.92 -10.61
CA PHE A 170 0.22 -8.72 -11.23
C PHE A 170 0.75 -10.11 -11.59
N ALA A 171 -0.01 -11.14 -11.26
CA ALA A 171 0.37 -12.53 -11.44
C ALA A 171 -0.79 -13.38 -11.98
N VAL A 172 -0.47 -14.58 -12.46
CA VAL A 172 -1.44 -15.63 -12.80
C VAL A 172 -1.19 -16.83 -11.90
N LEU A 173 -2.27 -17.40 -11.34
CA LEU A 173 -2.20 -18.64 -10.58
C LEU A 173 -1.86 -19.82 -11.50
N LYS A 174 -0.68 -20.42 -11.32
CA LYS A 174 -0.19 -21.51 -12.17
C LYS A 174 -0.58 -22.90 -11.66
N SER A 175 -0.72 -23.06 -10.34
CA SER A 175 -1.03 -24.36 -9.75
C SER A 175 -2.47 -24.44 -9.26
N LYS A 176 -3.01 -25.66 -9.19
CA LYS A 176 -4.21 -25.94 -8.41
C LYS A 176 -4.04 -25.46 -6.95
N PRO A 177 -4.98 -24.68 -6.40
CA PRO A 177 -4.86 -24.18 -5.03
C PRO A 177 -4.82 -25.32 -4.00
N GLN A 178 -3.97 -25.16 -3.01
CA GLN A 178 -3.75 -26.09 -1.91
C GLN A 178 -4.26 -25.47 -0.60
N ASN A 179 -4.86 -26.28 0.27
CA ASN A 179 -5.27 -25.78 1.59
C ASN A 179 -4.06 -25.27 2.37
N ASN A 180 -4.20 -24.11 3.01
CA ASN A 180 -3.21 -23.60 3.96
C ASN A 180 -3.56 -24.08 5.38
N PRO A 181 -2.91 -25.13 5.92
CA PRO A 181 -3.28 -25.68 7.22
C PRO A 181 -2.88 -24.79 8.40
N ASP A 182 -1.91 -23.89 8.21
CA ASP A 182 -1.41 -22.98 9.25
C ASP A 182 -1.04 -21.62 8.66
N GLU A 183 -1.87 -20.61 8.91
CA GLU A 183 -1.64 -19.26 8.42
C GLU A 183 -0.37 -18.59 8.98
N ASN A 184 0.15 -19.07 10.11
CA ASN A 184 1.35 -18.53 10.73
C ASN A 184 2.64 -19.17 10.18
N ASN A 185 2.53 -20.33 9.52
CA ASN A 185 3.68 -20.99 8.92
C ASN A 185 3.99 -20.42 7.54
N LEU A 186 5.02 -19.56 7.46
CA LEU A 186 5.43 -18.90 6.22
C LEU A 186 6.55 -19.63 5.47
N SER A 187 6.91 -20.85 5.87
CA SER A 187 7.98 -21.61 5.20
C SER A 187 7.65 -21.97 3.76
N PHE A 188 6.37 -21.98 3.37
CA PHE A 188 5.96 -22.20 1.98
C PHE A 188 6.57 -21.16 1.01
N LEU A 189 6.95 -19.97 1.49
CA LEU A 189 7.57 -18.92 0.67
C LEU A 189 8.91 -19.35 0.08
N SER A 190 9.72 -20.12 0.83
CA SER A 190 11.00 -20.65 0.36
C SER A 190 10.82 -21.74 -0.69
N ASN A 191 9.69 -22.45 -0.66
CA ASN A 191 9.30 -23.45 -1.65
C ASN A 191 8.64 -22.85 -2.91
N GLY A 192 8.66 -21.53 -3.07
CA GLY A 192 8.09 -20.88 -4.26
C GLY A 192 6.59 -20.57 -4.17
N LEU A 193 5.88 -21.11 -3.19
CA LEU A 193 4.44 -20.88 -3.01
C LEU A 193 4.15 -19.49 -2.44
N VAL A 194 2.91 -19.02 -2.65
CA VAL A 194 2.37 -17.77 -2.09
C VAL A 194 0.97 -17.98 -1.52
N ARG A 195 0.56 -17.11 -0.60
CA ARG A 195 -0.83 -17.04 -0.11
C ARG A 195 -1.71 -16.40 -1.17
N ILE A 196 -2.92 -16.91 -1.32
CA ILE A 196 -3.94 -16.35 -2.20
C ILE A 196 -5.25 -16.27 -1.42
N ALA A 197 -5.91 -15.11 -1.46
CA ALA A 197 -7.16 -14.88 -0.77
C ALA A 197 -8.37 -15.33 -1.61
N GLY A 198 -9.35 -15.95 -0.95
CA GLY A 198 -10.62 -16.34 -1.54
C GLY A 198 -10.58 -17.70 -2.24
N ASP A 199 -11.73 -18.07 -2.81
CA ASP A 199 -11.87 -19.27 -3.64
C ASP A 199 -11.46 -18.95 -5.07
N VAL A 200 -10.26 -19.38 -5.44
CA VAL A 200 -9.62 -19.08 -6.73
C VAL A 200 -9.35 -20.37 -7.51
N LYS A 201 -9.28 -20.26 -8.83
CA LYS A 201 -8.95 -21.37 -9.72
C LYS A 201 -7.63 -21.11 -10.44
N GLU A 202 -6.97 -22.18 -10.85
CA GLU A 202 -5.82 -22.10 -11.75
C GLU A 202 -6.17 -21.25 -12.98
N GLY A 203 -5.24 -20.39 -13.39
CA GLY A 203 -5.42 -19.39 -14.44
C GLY A 203 -6.01 -18.05 -13.99
N ALA A 204 -6.41 -17.89 -12.72
CA ALA A 204 -6.93 -16.62 -12.23
C ALA A 204 -5.84 -15.52 -12.23
N SER A 205 -6.22 -14.30 -12.65
CA SER A 205 -5.40 -13.09 -12.51
C SER A 205 -5.44 -12.58 -11.08
N LEU A 206 -4.27 -12.22 -10.57
CA LEU A 206 -4.03 -11.89 -9.17
C LEU A 206 -3.25 -10.57 -9.05
N GLU A 207 -3.55 -9.80 -8.01
CA GLU A 207 -2.79 -8.61 -7.60
C GLU A 207 -2.07 -8.87 -6.27
N TYR A 208 -0.84 -8.36 -6.18
CA TYR A 208 -0.02 -8.42 -4.99
C TYR A 208 -0.57 -7.49 -3.90
N GLU A 209 -0.67 -8.02 -2.70
CA GLU A 209 -0.90 -7.28 -1.47
C GLU A 209 0.11 -7.73 -0.40
N ILE A 210 0.39 -6.88 0.57
CA ILE A 210 1.16 -7.24 1.77
C ILE A 210 0.27 -7.10 2.99
N ARG A 211 0.09 -8.19 3.74
CA ARG A 211 -0.76 -8.20 4.93
C ARG A 211 0.02 -8.57 6.17
N ARG A 212 -0.40 -7.97 7.28
CA ARG A 212 0.09 -8.35 8.60
C ARG A 212 -0.42 -9.75 8.94
N VAL A 213 0.48 -10.63 9.38
CA VAL A 213 0.17 -11.94 9.93
C VAL A 213 0.21 -11.82 11.44
N GLU A 214 -0.96 -11.88 12.06
CA GLU A 214 -1.08 -11.78 13.52
C GLU A 214 -1.08 -13.17 14.17
N ASN A 215 -0.02 -13.47 14.90
CA ASN A 215 0.00 -14.64 15.76
C ASN A 215 -0.65 -14.29 17.12
N LYS A 216 -1.95 -14.56 17.25
CA LYS A 216 -2.72 -14.33 18.49
C LYS A 216 -2.24 -15.17 19.68
N GLN A 217 -1.43 -16.20 19.43
CA GLN A 217 -0.89 -17.12 20.42
C GLN A 217 0.59 -16.86 20.73
N GLU A 218 1.20 -15.78 20.21
CA GLU A 218 2.60 -15.46 20.47
C GLU A 218 2.80 -15.12 21.95
N THR A 219 3.51 -16.00 22.67
CA THR A 219 3.83 -15.84 24.09
C THR A 219 5.23 -15.27 24.32
N ASN A 220 6.08 -15.24 23.29
CA ASN A 220 7.43 -14.69 23.43
C ASN A 220 7.35 -13.17 23.51
N ILE A 221 7.67 -12.62 24.68
CA ILE A 221 7.65 -11.17 24.97
C ILE A 221 8.51 -10.36 23.98
N ASN A 222 9.62 -10.93 23.49
CA ASN A 222 10.48 -10.28 22.50
C ASN A 222 9.88 -10.29 21.09
N ALA A 223 8.91 -11.16 20.83
CA ALA A 223 8.17 -11.24 19.58
C ALA A 223 6.81 -10.52 19.64
N ILE A 224 6.27 -10.28 20.84
CA ILE A 224 5.08 -9.46 21.04
C ILE A 224 5.39 -8.03 20.58
N GLY A 225 4.75 -7.60 19.50
CA GLY A 225 4.97 -6.30 18.87
C GLY A 225 5.79 -6.34 17.57
N LEU A 226 6.42 -7.47 17.24
CA LEU A 226 7.02 -7.66 15.91
C LEU A 226 5.92 -7.67 14.85
N LEU A 227 5.99 -6.71 13.92
CA LEU A 227 5.09 -6.64 12.78
C LEU A 227 5.55 -7.63 11.70
N ASN A 228 5.01 -8.85 11.75
CA ASN A 228 5.18 -9.81 10.66
C ASN A 228 4.25 -9.43 9.52
N TRP A 229 4.83 -9.01 8.40
CA TRP A 229 4.09 -8.89 7.16
C TRP A 229 4.45 -10.03 6.22
N SER A 230 3.49 -10.46 5.41
CA SER A 230 3.66 -11.52 4.44
C SER A 230 2.95 -11.16 3.14
N PRO A 231 3.54 -11.50 1.99
CA PRO A 231 2.89 -11.31 0.70
C PRO A 231 1.66 -12.22 0.59
N ILE A 232 0.59 -11.67 0.02
CA ILE A 232 -0.64 -12.37 -0.32
C ILE A 232 -1.13 -11.85 -1.67
N TYR A 233 -1.79 -12.70 -2.44
CA TYR A 233 -2.39 -12.33 -3.70
C TYR A 233 -3.91 -12.31 -3.59
N ILE A 234 -4.54 -11.32 -4.20
CA ILE A 234 -6.00 -11.20 -4.27
C ILE A 234 -6.47 -11.36 -5.72
N PRO A 235 -7.60 -12.04 -5.97
CA PRO A 235 -8.15 -12.15 -7.32
C PRO A 235 -8.64 -10.80 -7.81
N ILE A 236 -8.31 -10.48 -9.06
CA ILE A 236 -8.68 -9.24 -9.74
C ILE A 236 -9.35 -9.51 -11.07
N GLN A 237 -10.15 -8.54 -11.53
CA GLN A 237 -10.78 -8.58 -12.85
C GLN A 237 -10.02 -7.76 -13.89
N ASN A 238 -9.30 -6.72 -13.45
CA ASN A 238 -8.62 -5.78 -14.32
C ASN A 238 -7.12 -5.76 -14.03
N VAL A 239 -6.31 -5.93 -15.07
CA VAL A 239 -4.85 -5.73 -15.03
C VAL A 239 -4.54 -4.43 -15.76
N TYR A 240 -3.59 -3.66 -15.23
CA TYR A 240 -3.30 -2.28 -15.63
C TYR A 240 -1.98 -2.12 -16.36
#